data_AF-A0AA40IUM1-F1
#
_entry.id   AF-A0AA40IUM1-F1
#
_cell.length_a   1.000
_cell.length_b   1.000
_cell.length_c   1.000
_cell.angle_alpha   90.00
_cell.angle_beta   90.00
_cell.angle_gamma   90.00
#
_symmetry.space_group_name_H-M   'P 1'
#
loop_
_entity.id
_entity.type
_entity.pdbx_description
1 polymer ?
#
loop_
_entity_poly.entity_id
_entity_poly.type
_entity_poly.pdbx_seq_one_letter_code
_entity_poly.pdbx_strand_id
1 'polypeptide(L)'
;MYPGVIISKLDITSEDTYKLLKVLEINDIISKSFEIYCTKCDQFNRKIYDSFEDIPDEIYCNNCLNLIDPIEDTIVIYKVLVK
;
A
#
# COMPACT_ATOMS: atom_id res chain seq x y z
N MET A 1 6.44 3.90 0.24
CA MET A 1 6.52 4.25 1.68
C MET A 1 5.40 3.54 2.41
N TYR A 2 5.74 2.76 3.45
CA TYR A 2 4.77 1.99 4.23
C TYR A 2 4.43 2.74 5.52
N PRO A 3 3.14 3.00 5.85
CA PRO A 3 2.77 3.65 7.10
C PRO A 3 3.33 2.94 8.34
N GLY A 4 3.27 1.60 8.38
CA GLY A 4 3.81 0.80 9.48
C GLY A 4 5.31 0.98 9.71
N VAL A 5 6.09 1.24 8.65
CA VAL A 5 7.54 1.52 8.75
C VAL A 5 7.79 2.92 9.30
N ILE A 6 6.93 3.88 8.97
CA ILE A 6 7.03 5.25 9.48
C ILE A 6 6.73 5.27 10.99
N ILE A 7 5.65 4.59 11.39
CA ILE A 7 5.27 4.41 12.81
C ILE A 7 6.46 3.82 13.59
N SER A 8 7.01 2.70 13.11
CA SER A 8 8.09 2.00 13.84
C SER A 8 9.42 2.76 13.88
N LYS A 9 9.73 3.55 12.85
CA LYS A 9 11.00 4.29 12.78
C LYS A 9 10.98 5.64 13.48
N LEU A 10 9.83 6.30 13.52
CA LEU A 10 9.68 7.64 14.09
C LEU A 10 9.09 7.62 15.51
N ASP A 11 8.62 6.47 15.98
CA ASP A 11 7.98 6.30 17.30
C ASP A 11 6.82 7.28 17.51
N ILE A 12 6.02 7.48 16.46
CA ILE A 12 4.82 8.32 16.47
C ILE A 12 3.57 7.46 16.35
N THR A 13 2.43 8.01 16.79
CA THR A 13 1.16 7.30 16.73
C THR A 13 0.73 7.03 15.28
N SER A 14 -0.15 6.04 15.10
CA SER A 14 -0.81 5.80 13.81
C SER A 14 -1.55 7.04 13.32
N GLU A 15 -2.27 7.73 14.22
CA GLU A 15 -3.00 8.96 13.92
C GLU A 15 -2.07 10.05 13.37
N ASP A 16 -0.96 10.32 14.07
CA ASP A 16 -0.01 11.35 13.63
C ASP A 16 0.72 10.97 12.34
N THR A 17 0.97 9.67 12.12
CA THR A 17 1.50 9.17 10.86
C THR A 17 0.56 9.49 9.69
N TYR A 18 -0.74 9.23 9.84
CA TYR A 18 -1.70 9.52 8.78
C TYR A 18 -1.93 11.02 8.59
N LYS A 19 -1.85 11.84 9.65
CA LYS A 19 -1.83 13.31 9.53
C LYS A 19 -0.62 13.79 8.72
N LEU A 20 0.58 13.30 9.03
CA LEU A 20 1.81 13.61 8.30
C LEU A 20 1.68 13.23 6.82
N LEU A 21 1.27 11.99 6.54
CA LEU A 21 1.09 11.50 5.16
C LEU A 21 0.07 12.35 4.41
N LYS A 22 -1.02 12.78 5.06
CA LYS A 22 -2.00 13.66 4.44
C LYS A 22 -1.43 15.03 4.08
N VAL A 23 -0.61 15.62 4.94
CA VAL A 23 0.10 16.88 4.65
C VAL A 23 1.01 16.70 3.44
N LEU A 24 1.79 15.62 3.38
CA LEU A 24 2.67 15.34 2.23
C LEU A 24 1.89 15.13 0.93
N GLU A 25 0.75 14.44 0.99
CA GLU A 25 -0.14 14.20 -0.16
C GLU A 25 -0.72 15.50 -0.71
N ILE A 26 -1.24 16.38 0.16
CA ILE A 26 -1.80 17.70 -0.24
C ILE A 26 -0.74 18.62 -0.88
N ASN A 27 0.54 18.43 -0.54
CA ASN A 27 1.65 19.20 -1.10
C ASN A 27 2.27 18.56 -2.35
N ASP A 28 1.62 17.55 -2.94
CA ASP A 28 2.09 16.81 -4.12
C ASP A 28 3.51 16.23 -3.94
N ILE A 29 3.85 15.81 -2.71
CA ILE A 29 5.13 15.15 -2.40
C ILE A 29 4.98 13.62 -2.54
N ILE A 30 3.81 13.11 -2.17
CA ILE A 30 3.49 11.68 -2.25
C ILE A 30 2.08 11.48 -2.82
N SER A 31 1.81 10.29 -3.35
CA SER A 31 0.47 9.83 -3.72
C SER A 31 0.17 8.50 -3.05
N LYS A 32 -1.12 8.25 -2.76
CA LYS A 32 -1.58 6.93 -2.30
C LYS A 32 -1.41 5.91 -3.44
N SER A 33 -1.04 4.69 -3.08
CA SER A 33 -0.97 3.53 -3.97
C SER A 33 -1.31 2.25 -3.20
N PHE A 34 -1.51 1.17 -3.93
CA PHE A 34 -2.04 -0.09 -3.41
C PHE A 34 -1.09 -1.22 -3.78
N GLU A 35 -0.49 -1.88 -2.80
CA GLU A 35 0.39 -3.03 -3.03
C GLU A 35 -0.34 -4.33 -2.70
N ILE A 36 -0.26 -5.30 -3.61
CA ILE A 36 -0.87 -6.62 -3.42
C ILE A 36 -0.05 -7.46 -2.45
N TYR A 37 -0.70 -7.93 -1.40
CA TYR A 37 -0.17 -8.80 -0.36
C TYR A 37 -1.10 -9.98 -0.16
N CYS A 38 -0.62 -11.20 -0.38
CA CYS A 38 -1.44 -12.39 -0.22
C CYS A 38 -1.49 -12.82 1.25
N THR A 39 -2.63 -12.66 1.89
CA THR A 39 -2.89 -13.11 3.28
C THR A 39 -2.87 -14.62 3.44
N LYS A 40 -2.99 -15.40 2.36
CA LYS A 40 -2.95 -16.88 2.40
C LYS A 40 -1.56 -17.46 2.59
N CYS A 41 -0.52 -16.78 2.09
CA CYS A 41 0.86 -17.27 2.18
C CYS A 41 1.83 -16.24 2.78
N ASP A 42 1.31 -15.10 3.23
CA ASP A 42 2.05 -14.00 3.82
C ASP A 42 3.19 -13.48 2.92
N GLN A 43 2.89 -13.29 1.63
CA GLN A 43 3.86 -12.82 0.63
C GLN A 43 3.37 -11.59 -0.13
N PHE A 44 4.29 -10.65 -0.33
CA PHE A 44 4.11 -9.53 -1.25
C PHE A 44 4.19 -10.01 -2.70
N ASN A 45 3.22 -9.59 -3.52
CA ASN A 45 3.17 -9.95 -4.94
C ASN A 45 3.98 -8.98 -5.82
N ARG A 46 4.59 -7.94 -5.23
CA ARG A 46 5.36 -6.88 -5.91
C ARG A 46 4.58 -6.13 -6.99
N LYS A 47 3.25 -6.26 -6.99
CA LYS A 47 2.35 -5.53 -7.88
C LYS A 47 1.82 -4.33 -7.11
N ILE A 48 1.99 -3.15 -7.68
CA ILE A 48 1.56 -1.88 -7.09
C ILE A 48 0.70 -1.12 -8.10
N TYR A 49 -0.47 -0.68 -7.66
CA TYR A 49 -1.47 0.05 -8.44
C TYR A 49 -1.64 1.47 -7.89
N ASP A 50 -1.93 2.43 -8.76
CA ASP A 50 -2.07 3.84 -8.36
C ASP A 50 -3.49 4.17 -7.89
N SER A 51 -4.51 3.61 -8.55
CA SER A 51 -5.89 3.55 -8.05
C SER A 51 -6.25 2.14 -7.59
N PHE A 52 -7.23 2.05 -6.68
CA PHE A 52 -7.86 0.77 -6.34
C PHE A 52 -8.61 0.19 -7.54
N GLU A 53 -9.12 1.06 -8.43
CA GLU A 53 -9.83 0.67 -9.65
C GLU A 53 -8.89 0.10 -10.73
N ASP A 54 -7.59 0.32 -10.62
CA ASP A 54 -6.60 -0.25 -11.54
C ASP A 54 -6.30 -1.72 -11.23
N ILE A 55 -6.79 -2.22 -10.07
CA ILE A 55 -6.61 -3.61 -9.67
C ILE A 55 -7.52 -4.48 -10.56
N PRO A 56 -6.98 -5.48 -11.29
CA PRO A 56 -7.78 -6.36 -12.13
C PRO A 56 -8.82 -7.14 -11.30
N ASP A 57 -9.97 -7.40 -11.92
CA ASP A 57 -11.05 -8.21 -11.32
C ASP A 57 -10.56 -9.59 -10.87
N GLU A 58 -9.62 -10.18 -11.63
CA GLU A 58 -9.00 -11.46 -11.33
C GLU A 58 -7.47 -11.33 -11.29
N ILE A 59 -6.91 -11.60 -10.12
CA ILE A 59 -5.47 -11.63 -9.91
C ILE A 59 -5.11 -12.81 -9.00
N TYR A 60 -4.08 -13.56 -9.40
CA TYR A 60 -3.59 -14.70 -8.65
C TYR A 60 -2.27 -14.36 -7.97
N CYS A 61 -2.06 -14.94 -6.79
CA CYS A 61 -0.80 -14.84 -6.10
C CYS A 61 0.32 -15.52 -6.89
N ASN A 62 1.45 -14.85 -7.07
CA ASN A 62 2.62 -15.39 -7.77
C ASN A 62 3.28 -16.58 -7.06
N ASN A 63 2.98 -16.78 -5.76
CA ASN A 63 3.64 -17.78 -4.92
C ASN A 63 2.76 -19.01 -4.67
N CYS A 64 1.50 -18.82 -4.26
CA CYS A 64 0.60 -19.91 -3.89
C CYS A 64 -0.57 -20.11 -4.85
N LEU A 65 -0.67 -19.30 -5.91
CA LEU A 65 -1.71 -19.37 -6.95
C LEU A 65 -3.15 -19.20 -6.44
N ASN A 66 -3.35 -18.80 -5.19
CA ASN A 66 -4.68 -18.43 -4.69
C ASN A 66 -5.16 -17.14 -5.35
N LEU A 67 -6.46 -17.03 -5.57
CA LEU A 67 -7.10 -15.79 -5.98
C LEU A 67 -6.90 -14.73 -4.88
N ILE A 68 -6.52 -13.53 -5.29
CA ILE A 68 -6.36 -12.35 -4.44
C ILE A 68 -7.72 -11.66 -4.34
N ASP A 69 -8.13 -11.36 -3.12
CA ASP A 69 -9.26 -10.47 -2.86
C ASP A 69 -8.73 -9.04 -2.70
N PRO A 70 -9.01 -8.10 -3.62
CA PRO A 70 -8.49 -6.74 -3.53
C PRO A 70 -8.83 -6.01 -2.22
N ILE A 71 -9.90 -6.37 -1.52
CA ILE A 71 -10.29 -5.75 -0.25
C ILE A 71 -9.40 -6.25 0.89
N GLU A 72 -9.14 -7.55 0.94
CA GLU A 72 -8.41 -8.20 2.04
C GLU A 72 -6.90 -8.32 1.78
N ASP A 73 -6.50 -8.48 0.51
CA ASP A 73 -5.14 -8.78 0.06
C ASP A 73 -4.43 -7.55 -0.54
N THR A 74 -4.80 -6.36 -0.06
CA THR A 74 -4.18 -5.09 -0.49
C THR A 74 -3.71 -4.27 0.70
N ILE A 75 -2.50 -3.74 0.61
CA ILE A 75 -1.93 -2.83 1.60
C ILE A 75 -1.84 -1.43 1.00
N VAL A 76 -2.34 -0.44 1.74
CA VAL A 76 -2.18 0.97 1.38
C VAL A 76 -0.74 1.41 1.64
N ILE A 77 -0.10 1.91 0.59
CA ILE A 77 1.22 2.50 0.62
C ILE A 77 1.20 3.89 -0.01
N TYR A 78 2.33 4.59 0.06
CA TYR A 78 2.48 5.91 -0.56
C TYR A 78 3.71 5.93 -1.46
N LYS A 79 3.57 6.36 -2.72
CA LYS A 79 4.69 6.59 -3.65
C LYS A 79 5.17 8.04 -3.53
N VAL A 80 6.48 8.26 -3.64
CA VAL A 80 7.04 9.60 -3.73
C VAL A 80 6.89 10.10 -5.15
N LEU A 81 6.37 11.31 -5.33
CA LEU A 81 6.26 11.96 -6.61
C LEU A 81 7.63 12.59 -6.93
N VAL A 82 8.39 11.96 -7.84
CA VAL A 82 9.64 12.53 -8.33
C VAL A 82 9.28 13.57 -9.40
N LYS A 83 9.71 14.81 -9.17
CA LYS A 83 9.63 15.90 -10.16
C LYS A 83 10.89 15.96 -11.01
#